data_AF-A0A177DVU2-F1
#
_entry.id   AF-A0A177DVU2-F1
#
_cell.length_a   1.000
_cell.length_b   1.000
_cell.length_c   1.000
_cell.angle_alpha   90.00
_cell.angle_beta   90.00
_cell.angle_gamma   90.00
#
_symmetry.space_group_name_H-M   'P 1'
#
loop_
_entity.id
_entity.type
_entity.pdbx_description
1 polymer ?
#
loop_
_entity_poly.entity_id
_entity_poly.type
_entity_poly.pdbx_seq_one_letter_code
_entity_poly.pdbx_strand_id
1 'polypeptide(L)'
;MVDRLRATAAAFTPLSTRSDIIRPLNGQEHNGITHYNSIPASAVFPVSDTRSSPSIKTKIDCQFCKSVGRALNCCRARTDLQACLDCAELSQLLILENKKHQDEIAALREQLRQLEEETAEEKLTRLCVKSETKIVKLKSEVENMNAEDELLKAENEELTKTLKRLEVEIKKAQPATEFTVREAKRGKRM
;
A
#
# COMPACT_ATOMS: atom_id res chain seq x y z
N MET A 1 52.77 -33.21 -23.16
CA MET A 1 52.30 -33.67 -21.83
C MET A 1 50.81 -33.39 -21.77
N VAL A 2 50.01 -34.32 -22.31
CA VAL A 2 48.57 -34.19 -22.50
C VAL A 2 47.90 -35.39 -21.85
N ASP A 3 47.04 -35.06 -20.90
CA ASP A 3 45.79 -35.68 -20.47
C ASP A 3 45.68 -37.21 -20.42
N ARG A 4 45.58 -37.69 -19.18
CA ARG A 4 45.20 -39.03 -18.81
C ARG A 4 44.00 -38.93 -17.87
N LEU A 5 42.91 -39.56 -18.28
CA LEU A 5 42.09 -40.53 -17.54
C LEU A 5 40.57 -40.26 -17.52
N ARG A 6 39.93 -41.26 -18.11
CA ARG A 6 38.53 -41.64 -18.11
C ARG A 6 38.26 -42.52 -16.88
N ALA A 7 37.13 -42.30 -16.19
CA ALA A 7 36.46 -43.30 -15.34
C ALA A 7 34.98 -42.90 -15.22
N THR A 8 34.02 -43.59 -15.86
CA THR A 8 33.25 -44.78 -15.42
C THR A 8 32.47 -44.65 -14.11
N ALA A 9 31.17 -44.87 -14.25
CA ALA A 9 30.10 -44.75 -13.27
C ALA A 9 29.96 -45.95 -12.32
N ALA A 10 29.36 -45.70 -11.15
CA ALA A 10 28.52 -46.58 -10.31
C ALA A 10 28.21 -45.78 -9.03
N ALA A 11 27.09 -45.86 -8.32
CA ALA A 11 25.79 -46.51 -8.45
C ALA A 11 24.97 -45.96 -7.28
N PHE A 12 23.70 -45.59 -7.45
CA PHE A 12 22.74 -45.54 -6.34
C PHE A 12 21.33 -45.75 -6.91
N THR A 13 20.70 -46.85 -6.50
CA THR A 13 19.29 -47.18 -6.71
C THR A 13 18.71 -47.64 -5.34
N PRO A 14 17.40 -47.94 -5.18
CA PRO A 14 16.40 -47.04 -4.62
C PRO A 14 15.60 -47.66 -3.43
N LEU A 15 14.87 -46.85 -2.65
CA LEU A 15 13.75 -47.31 -1.80
C LEU A 15 12.76 -46.14 -1.65
N SER A 16 11.60 -46.13 -2.30
CA SER A 16 10.35 -46.83 -1.95
C SER A 16 9.84 -46.50 -0.54
N THR A 17 8.82 -45.64 -0.44
CA THR A 17 7.52 -45.97 0.20
C THR A 17 6.53 -44.78 0.17
N ARG A 18 5.30 -45.07 -0.27
CA ARG A 18 3.99 -44.42 0.01
C ARG A 18 3.81 -42.94 -0.40
N SER A 19 3.04 -42.57 -1.43
CA SER A 19 1.59 -42.81 -1.67
C SER A 19 0.70 -42.36 -0.51
N ASP A 20 0.11 -41.17 -0.66
CA ASP A 20 -1.34 -40.88 -0.54
C ASP A 20 -1.62 -39.48 0.05
N ILE A 21 -2.66 -38.85 -0.51
CA ILE A 21 -3.27 -37.56 -0.15
C ILE A 21 -2.71 -36.35 -0.94
N ILE A 22 -2.97 -36.33 -2.25
CA ILE A 22 -3.35 -35.08 -2.93
C ILE A 22 -4.80 -35.24 -3.37
N ARG A 23 -5.67 -34.43 -2.76
CA ARG A 23 -7.09 -34.31 -3.11
C ARG A 23 -7.19 -33.30 -4.27
N PRO A 24 -7.79 -33.63 -5.42
CA PRO A 24 -8.06 -32.63 -6.45
C PRO A 24 -9.39 -31.93 -6.11
N LEU A 25 -9.37 -30.61 -6.02
CA LEU A 25 -10.59 -29.81 -6.13
C LEU A 25 -10.64 -29.24 -7.54
N ASN A 26 -11.63 -29.74 -8.28
CA ASN A 26 -12.24 -29.22 -9.50
C ASN A 26 -12.05 -27.69 -9.64
N GLY A 27 -11.68 -27.13 -10.78
CA GLY A 27 -12.26 -27.44 -12.08
C GLY A 27 -13.56 -26.66 -12.24
N GLN A 28 -13.47 -25.35 -12.48
CA GLN A 28 -14.55 -24.62 -13.12
C GLN A 28 -13.98 -23.57 -14.07
N GLU A 29 -13.84 -24.02 -15.31
CA GLU A 29 -13.67 -23.20 -16.49
C GLU A 29 -14.96 -22.41 -16.73
N HIS A 30 -14.83 -21.10 -16.97
CA HIS A 30 -15.77 -20.38 -17.81
C HIS A 30 -14.97 -19.51 -18.78
N ASN A 31 -14.66 -20.12 -19.92
CA ASN A 31 -14.36 -19.42 -21.16
C ASN A 31 -15.66 -18.98 -21.83
N GLY A 32 -15.65 -17.76 -22.36
CA GLY A 32 -16.39 -17.38 -23.56
C GLY A 32 -17.79 -16.82 -23.35
N ILE A 33 -17.98 -15.55 -23.68
CA ILE A 33 -18.36 -15.15 -25.05
C ILE A 33 -18.27 -13.62 -25.18
N THR A 34 -17.52 -13.23 -26.19
CA THR A 34 -17.46 -11.92 -26.85
C THR A 34 -18.83 -11.43 -27.33
N HIS A 35 -19.13 -10.14 -27.20
CA HIS A 35 -19.76 -9.38 -28.29
C HIS A 35 -19.45 -7.87 -28.18
N TYR A 36 -18.93 -7.36 -29.29
CA TYR A 36 -18.85 -5.98 -29.73
C TYR A 36 -20.04 -5.10 -29.30
N ASN A 37 -19.79 -3.86 -28.87
CA ASN A 37 -19.93 -2.66 -29.71
C ASN A 37 -20.13 -1.37 -28.89
N SER A 38 -19.51 -0.31 -29.41
CA SER A 38 -19.99 1.08 -29.34
C SER A 38 -19.86 1.84 -28.02
N ILE A 39 -18.85 2.70 -28.02
CA ILE A 39 -18.98 4.08 -27.55
C ILE A 39 -20.31 4.66 -28.07
N PRO A 40 -21.10 5.31 -27.21
CA PRO A 40 -21.40 6.69 -27.52
C PRO A 40 -21.35 7.62 -26.30
N ALA A 41 -20.87 8.82 -26.58
CA ALA A 41 -21.41 10.10 -26.13
C ALA A 41 -21.50 10.36 -24.61
N SER A 42 -20.74 11.39 -24.22
CA SER A 42 -21.24 12.46 -23.34
C SER A 42 -21.88 12.01 -22.03
N ALA A 43 -21.08 11.95 -20.98
CA ALA A 43 -21.59 12.05 -19.62
C ALA A 43 -22.19 13.46 -19.43
N VAL A 44 -23.47 13.56 -19.76
CA VAL A 44 -24.37 14.65 -19.41
C VAL A 44 -24.55 14.61 -17.89
N PHE A 45 -23.95 15.59 -17.22
CA PHE A 45 -24.35 15.94 -15.85
C PHE A 45 -25.61 16.82 -15.92
N PRO A 46 -26.75 16.42 -15.31
CA PRO A 46 -27.87 17.33 -15.17
C PRO A 46 -27.62 18.20 -13.94
N VAL A 47 -27.07 19.40 -14.15
CA VAL A 47 -27.20 20.48 -13.15
C VAL A 47 -28.37 21.33 -13.61
N SER A 48 -29.55 20.96 -13.14
CA SER A 48 -30.71 21.84 -13.14
C SER A 48 -30.43 22.96 -12.15
N ASP A 49 -29.97 24.10 -12.65
CA ASP A 49 -30.12 25.37 -11.93
C ASP A 49 -30.75 26.41 -12.85
N THR A 50 -32.05 26.60 -12.60
CA THR A 50 -32.87 27.68 -13.11
C THR A 50 -32.35 29.01 -12.59
N ARG A 51 -31.63 29.75 -13.44
CA ARG A 51 -31.67 31.22 -13.45
C ARG A 51 -31.27 31.71 -14.83
N SER A 52 -32.28 32.13 -15.58
CA SER A 52 -32.16 32.87 -16.83
C SER A 52 -31.44 34.20 -16.56
N SER A 53 -30.12 34.19 -16.68
CA SER A 53 -29.33 35.41 -16.82
C SER A 53 -29.34 35.84 -18.29
N PRO A 54 -29.37 37.15 -18.58
CA PRO A 54 -29.43 37.65 -19.95
C PRO A 54 -28.23 37.12 -20.74
N SER A 55 -28.50 36.59 -21.93
CA SER A 55 -27.52 36.11 -22.90
C SER A 55 -26.72 37.29 -23.45
N ILE A 56 -25.80 37.81 -22.64
CA ILE A 56 -24.71 38.64 -23.15
C ILE A 56 -23.79 37.64 -23.83
N LYS A 57 -23.82 37.60 -25.17
CA LYS A 57 -22.80 36.93 -25.98
C LYS A 57 -21.47 37.64 -25.76
N THR A 58 -20.83 37.42 -24.62
CA THR A 58 -19.44 37.81 -24.40
C THR A 58 -18.62 36.91 -25.32
N LYS A 59 -18.04 37.51 -26.38
CA LYS A 59 -17.05 36.82 -27.20
C LYS A 59 -15.93 36.37 -26.27
N ILE A 60 -15.83 35.05 -26.06
CA ILE A 60 -14.73 34.46 -25.33
C ILE A 60 -13.51 34.56 -26.25
N ASP A 61 -12.70 35.61 -26.10
CA ASP A 61 -11.52 35.81 -26.95
C ASP A 61 -10.22 35.24 -26.33
N CYS A 62 -10.30 34.63 -25.14
CA CYS A 62 -9.18 33.89 -24.56
C CYS A 62 -9.05 32.47 -25.16
N GLN A 63 -7.87 32.15 -25.71
CA GLN A 63 -7.56 30.84 -26.30
C GLN A 63 -7.71 29.66 -25.32
N PHE A 64 -7.33 29.85 -24.05
CA PHE A 64 -7.48 28.80 -23.03
C PHE A 64 -8.95 28.55 -22.65
N CYS A 65 -9.76 29.61 -22.50
CA CYS A 65 -11.20 29.43 -22.27
C CYS A 65 -11.89 28.74 -23.47
N LYS A 66 -11.39 28.94 -24.69
CA LYS A 66 -11.84 28.19 -25.87
C LYS A 66 -11.45 26.71 -25.79
N SER A 67 -10.23 26.37 -25.39
CA SER A 67 -9.78 24.97 -25.30
C SER A 67 -10.51 24.18 -24.20
N VAL A 68 -10.85 24.83 -23.09
CA VAL A 68 -11.62 24.22 -21.99
C VAL A 68 -13.14 24.28 -22.25
N GLY A 69 -13.59 25.01 -23.27
CA GLY A 69 -15.02 25.12 -23.63
C GLY A 69 -15.87 25.94 -22.66
N ARG A 70 -15.26 26.72 -21.76
CA ARG A 70 -15.97 27.58 -20.79
C ARG A 70 -15.18 28.85 -20.47
N ALA A 71 -15.89 29.95 -20.26
CA ALA A 71 -15.27 31.20 -19.78
C ALA A 71 -15.00 31.12 -18.27
N LEU A 72 -13.73 31.23 -17.88
CA LEU A 72 -13.29 31.33 -16.48
C LEU A 72 -13.57 32.72 -15.91
N ASN A 73 -13.70 32.82 -14.58
CA ASN A 73 -14.05 34.07 -13.89
C ASN A 73 -13.04 35.21 -14.12
N CYS A 74 -11.73 34.90 -14.16
CA CYS A 74 -10.67 35.85 -14.50
C CYS A 74 -10.84 36.46 -15.90
N CYS A 75 -11.35 35.66 -16.85
CA CYS A 75 -11.63 36.04 -18.22
C CYS A 75 -13.04 36.68 -18.39
N ARG A 76 -13.93 36.64 -17.38
CA ARG A 76 -15.26 37.32 -17.37
C ARG A 76 -15.22 38.73 -16.79
N ALA A 77 -14.31 38.99 -15.84
CA ALA A 77 -14.18 40.27 -15.17
C ALA A 77 -13.37 41.31 -15.98
N ARG A 78 -12.66 40.87 -17.04
CA ARG A 78 -11.89 41.73 -17.92
C ARG A 78 -12.70 42.12 -19.15
N THR A 79 -12.85 43.44 -19.36
CA THR A 79 -13.46 44.03 -20.56
C THR A 79 -12.49 44.13 -21.74
N ASP A 80 -11.20 44.03 -21.47
CA ASP A 80 -10.16 44.27 -22.46
C ASP A 80 -9.78 42.95 -23.15
N LEU A 81 -9.72 42.96 -24.48
CA LEU A 81 -9.42 41.82 -25.36
C LEU A 81 -8.02 41.19 -25.20
N GLN A 82 -7.28 41.56 -24.15
CA GLN A 82 -5.92 41.12 -23.93
C GLN A 82 -5.88 39.76 -23.21
N ALA A 83 -4.93 38.90 -23.59
CA ALA A 83 -4.72 37.61 -22.98
C ALA A 83 -4.68 37.73 -21.44
N CYS A 84 -5.61 37.05 -20.76
CA CYS A 84 -5.61 36.98 -19.31
C CYS A 84 -4.38 36.19 -18.85
N LEU A 85 -3.55 36.82 -18.01
CA LEU A 85 -2.32 36.23 -17.47
C LEU A 85 -2.64 34.92 -16.72
N ASP A 86 -3.69 34.91 -15.90
CA ASP A 86 -4.15 33.69 -15.21
C ASP A 86 -4.54 32.58 -16.20
N CYS A 87 -5.29 32.92 -17.26
CA CYS A 87 -5.67 31.97 -18.31
C CYS A 87 -4.42 31.48 -19.11
N ALA A 88 -3.33 32.27 -19.18
CA ALA A 88 -2.06 31.89 -19.83
C ALA A 88 -1.20 30.96 -18.94
N GLU A 89 -1.11 31.26 -17.65
CA GLU A 89 -0.43 30.41 -16.65
C GLU A 89 -1.09 29.04 -16.54
N LEU A 90 -2.43 29.00 -16.47
CA LEU A 90 -3.19 27.75 -16.49
C LEU A 90 -2.98 26.96 -17.78
N SER A 91 -2.84 27.63 -18.92
CA SER A 91 -2.51 26.96 -20.18
C SER A 91 -1.14 26.31 -20.14
N GLN A 92 -0.14 26.96 -19.52
CA GLN A 92 1.20 26.39 -19.40
C GLN A 92 1.22 25.19 -18.47
N LEU A 93 0.54 25.27 -17.31
CA LEU A 93 0.40 24.14 -16.39
C LEU A 93 -0.28 22.95 -17.06
N LEU A 94 -1.37 23.19 -17.79
CA LEU A 94 -2.08 22.13 -18.52
C LEU A 94 -1.18 21.48 -19.59
N ILE A 95 -0.35 22.25 -20.29
CA ILE A 95 0.61 21.72 -21.26
C ILE A 95 1.65 20.85 -20.57
N LEU A 96 2.19 21.30 -19.43
CA LEU A 96 3.20 20.55 -18.66
C LEU A 96 2.63 19.24 -18.10
N GLU A 97 1.45 19.27 -17.51
CA GLU A 97 0.77 18.07 -17.00
C GLU A 97 0.42 17.10 -18.13
N ASN A 98 -0.13 17.61 -19.24
CA ASN A 98 -0.42 16.76 -20.40
C ASN A 98 0.85 16.11 -20.96
N LYS A 99 1.96 16.87 -21.03
CA LYS A 99 3.24 16.30 -21.47
C LYS A 99 3.71 15.21 -20.51
N LYS A 100 3.65 15.46 -19.20
CA LYS A 100 3.99 14.47 -18.18
C LYS A 100 3.16 13.19 -18.33
N HIS A 101 1.84 13.32 -18.52
CA HIS A 101 0.97 12.17 -18.74
C HIS A 101 1.25 11.47 -20.06
N GLN A 102 1.58 12.19 -21.13
CA GLN A 102 1.99 11.60 -22.40
C GLN A 102 3.28 10.80 -22.25
N ASP A 103 4.26 11.32 -21.51
CA ASP A 103 5.52 10.64 -21.22
C ASP A 103 5.28 9.38 -20.37
N GLU A 104 4.42 9.45 -19.36
CA GLU A 104 3.99 8.29 -18.55
C GLU A 104 3.29 7.22 -19.40
N ILE A 105 2.34 7.63 -20.27
CA ILE A 105 1.65 6.72 -21.19
C ILE A 105 2.64 6.07 -22.15
N ALA A 106 3.59 6.82 -22.70
CA ALA A 106 4.61 6.29 -23.59
C ALA A 106 5.49 5.27 -22.89
N ALA A 107 5.94 5.57 -21.66
CA ALA A 107 6.73 4.64 -20.85
C ALA A 107 5.97 3.34 -20.53
N LEU A 108 4.68 3.45 -20.16
CA LEU A 108 3.84 2.28 -19.88
C LEU A 108 3.60 1.42 -21.14
N ARG A 109 3.37 2.07 -22.30
CA ARG A 109 3.23 1.35 -23.57
C ARG A 109 4.51 0.60 -23.95
N GLU A 110 5.66 1.22 -23.73
CA GLU A 110 6.94 0.57 -23.98
C GLU A 110 7.17 -0.60 -23.02
N GLN A 111 6.83 -0.46 -21.74
CA GLN A 111 6.87 -1.57 -20.80
C GLN A 111 5.96 -2.71 -21.23
N LEU A 112 4.71 -2.43 -21.64
CA LEU A 112 3.80 -3.46 -22.14
C LEU A 112 4.36 -4.20 -23.34
N ARG A 113 4.93 -3.47 -24.31
CA ARG A 113 5.57 -4.06 -25.48
C ARG A 113 6.72 -5.00 -25.10
N GLN A 114 7.58 -4.58 -24.17
CA GLN A 114 8.67 -5.42 -23.65
C GLN A 114 8.15 -6.68 -22.95
N LEU A 115 7.02 -6.59 -22.23
CA LEU A 115 6.38 -7.74 -21.58
C LEU A 115 5.72 -8.69 -22.58
N GLU A 116 5.20 -8.18 -23.69
CA GLU A 116 4.58 -8.97 -24.76
C GLU A 116 5.61 -9.70 -25.63
N GLU A 117 6.77 -9.07 -25.87
CA GLU A 117 7.89 -9.63 -26.62
C GLU A 117 8.77 -10.58 -25.75
N GLU A 118 8.54 -10.62 -24.43
CA GLU A 118 9.34 -11.39 -23.48
C GLU A 118 9.26 -12.91 -23.71
N THR A 119 10.41 -13.56 -23.77
CA THR A 119 10.50 -15.02 -23.86
C THR A 119 10.16 -15.70 -22.52
N ALA A 120 9.83 -16.99 -22.57
CA ALA A 120 9.53 -17.76 -21.35
C ALA A 120 10.71 -17.79 -20.35
N GLU A 121 11.95 -17.81 -20.86
CA GLU A 121 13.17 -17.81 -20.05
C GLU A 121 13.42 -16.46 -19.37
N GLU A 122 13.23 -15.35 -20.09
CA GLU A 122 13.32 -13.99 -19.54
C GLU A 122 12.24 -13.76 -18.48
N LYS A 123 11.00 -14.18 -18.76
CA LYS A 123 9.89 -14.11 -17.80
C LYS A 123 10.18 -14.88 -16.53
N LEU A 124 10.70 -16.10 -16.64
CA LEU A 124 11.09 -16.90 -15.49
C LEU A 124 12.19 -16.21 -14.69
N THR A 125 13.23 -15.72 -15.37
CA THR A 125 14.37 -15.04 -14.73
C THR A 125 13.91 -13.80 -13.96
N ARG A 126 13.08 -12.94 -14.56
CA ARG A 126 12.51 -11.76 -13.89
C ARG A 126 11.68 -12.14 -12.67
N LEU A 127 10.84 -13.18 -12.78
CA LEU A 127 10.03 -13.65 -11.65
C LEU A 127 10.90 -14.22 -10.52
N CYS A 128 11.95 -14.97 -10.84
CA CYS A 128 12.93 -15.45 -9.87
C CYS A 128 13.58 -14.29 -9.12
N VAL A 129 14.15 -13.32 -9.82
CA VAL A 129 14.78 -12.13 -9.20
C VAL A 129 13.78 -11.34 -8.34
N LYS A 130 12.54 -11.17 -8.82
CA LYS A 130 11.47 -10.50 -8.04
C LYS A 130 11.11 -11.27 -6.77
N SER A 131 11.10 -12.60 -6.84
CA SER A 131 10.82 -13.45 -5.69
C SER A 131 11.97 -13.45 -4.69
N GLU A 132 13.22 -13.51 -5.16
CA GLU A 132 14.42 -13.48 -4.32
C GLU A 132 14.55 -12.16 -3.58
N THR A 133 14.35 -11.03 -4.26
CA THR A 133 14.36 -9.71 -3.62
C THR A 133 13.27 -9.59 -2.55
N LYS A 134 12.07 -10.12 -2.80
CA LYS A 134 11.01 -10.17 -1.79
C LYS A 134 11.39 -11.06 -0.60
N ILE A 135 12.00 -12.21 -0.85
CA ILE A 135 12.46 -13.12 0.20
C ILE A 135 13.54 -12.45 1.07
N VAL A 136 14.52 -11.81 0.46
CA VAL A 136 15.58 -11.08 1.18
C VAL A 136 14.98 -9.98 2.06
N LYS A 137 14.04 -9.20 1.50
CA LYS A 137 13.34 -8.16 2.27
C LYS A 137 12.59 -8.74 3.46
N LEU A 138 11.79 -9.79 3.26
CA LEU A 138 11.03 -10.43 4.34
C LEU A 138 11.95 -11.04 5.42
N LYS A 139 13.10 -11.62 5.04
CA LYS A 139 14.09 -12.10 6.00
C LYS A 139 14.61 -10.97 6.89
N SER A 140 14.96 -9.83 6.29
CA SER A 140 15.42 -8.66 7.06
C SER A 140 14.33 -8.10 7.99
N GLU A 141 13.06 -8.11 7.55
CA GLU A 141 11.93 -7.68 8.39
C GLU A 141 11.73 -8.63 9.57
N VAL A 142 11.83 -9.95 9.35
CA VAL A 142 11.74 -10.95 10.42
C VAL A 142 12.91 -10.84 11.41
N GLU A 143 14.13 -10.61 10.93
CA GLU A 143 15.29 -10.40 11.80
C GLU A 143 15.13 -9.15 12.67
N ASN A 144 14.61 -8.05 12.10
CA ASN A 144 14.33 -6.83 12.86
C ASN A 144 13.24 -7.04 13.91
N MET A 145 12.12 -7.70 13.54
CA MET A 145 11.04 -8.01 14.49
C MET A 145 11.54 -8.90 15.63
N ASN A 146 12.36 -9.91 15.33
CA ASN A 146 12.93 -10.77 16.36
C ASN A 146 13.85 -9.98 17.31
N ALA A 147 14.64 -9.04 16.78
CA ALA A 147 15.49 -8.19 17.62
C ALA A 147 14.65 -7.28 18.53
N GLU A 148 13.57 -6.70 18.02
CA GLU A 148 12.63 -5.89 18.79
C GLU A 148 11.93 -6.72 19.88
N ASP A 149 11.45 -7.92 19.54
CA ASP A 149 10.82 -8.84 20.50
C ASP A 149 11.77 -9.21 21.65
N GLU A 150 13.05 -9.46 21.38
CA GLU A 150 14.03 -9.76 22.43
C GLU A 150 14.31 -8.55 23.32
N LEU A 151 14.36 -7.33 22.75
CA LEU A 151 14.48 -6.10 23.54
C LEU A 151 13.26 -5.89 24.45
N LEU A 152 12.05 -6.06 23.92
CA LEU A 152 10.81 -5.92 24.68
C LEU A 152 10.67 -6.99 25.75
N LYS A 153 11.14 -8.22 25.52
CA LYS A 153 11.20 -9.26 26.57
C LYS A 153 12.12 -8.83 27.70
N ALA A 154 13.32 -8.35 27.39
CA ALA A 154 14.28 -7.90 28.39
C ALA A 154 13.73 -6.71 29.22
N GLU A 155 13.09 -5.75 28.56
CA GLU A 155 12.44 -4.62 29.23
C GLU A 155 11.30 -5.08 30.16
N ASN A 156 10.44 -5.98 29.69
CA ASN A 156 9.36 -6.53 30.49
C ASN A 156 9.87 -7.30 31.71
N GLU A 157 10.96 -8.05 31.58
CA GLU A 157 11.59 -8.73 32.72
C GLU A 157 12.09 -7.74 33.76
N GLU A 158 12.70 -6.63 33.34
CA GLU A 158 13.22 -5.61 34.25
C GLU A 158 12.10 -4.81 34.94
N LEU A 159 11.06 -4.44 34.19
CA LEU A 159 9.85 -3.84 34.74
C LEU A 159 9.17 -4.78 35.75
N THR A 160 9.08 -6.08 35.43
CA THR A 160 8.51 -7.08 36.34
C THR A 160 9.32 -7.20 37.64
N LYS A 161 10.66 -7.18 37.57
CA LYS A 161 11.51 -7.17 38.77
C LYS A 161 11.29 -5.91 39.60
N THR A 162 11.18 -4.75 38.94
CA THR A 162 10.96 -3.46 39.60
C THR A 162 9.61 -3.42 40.31
N LEU A 163 8.54 -3.86 39.63
CA LEU A 163 7.21 -3.98 40.22
C LEU A 163 7.22 -4.87 41.47
N LYS A 164 7.85 -6.05 41.40
CA LYS A 164 7.96 -6.94 42.58
C LYS A 164 8.68 -6.29 43.76
N ARG A 165 9.72 -5.48 43.51
CA ARG A 165 10.41 -4.74 44.59
C ARG A 165 9.48 -3.71 45.22
N LEU A 166 8.81 -2.91 44.41
CA LEU A 166 7.87 -1.89 44.87
C LEU A 166 6.68 -2.49 45.63
N GLU A 167 6.15 -3.64 45.18
CA GLU A 167 5.10 -4.37 45.89
C GLU A 167 5.54 -4.79 47.30
N VAL A 168 6.79 -5.23 47.46
CA VAL A 168 7.37 -5.58 48.77
C VAL A 168 7.53 -4.35 49.65
N GLU A 169 7.99 -3.22 49.09
CA GLU A 169 8.13 -1.96 49.82
C GLU A 169 6.78 -1.42 50.30
N ILE A 170 5.75 -1.46 49.45
CA ILE A 170 4.38 -1.07 49.81
C ILE A 170 3.86 -1.95 50.95
N LYS A 171 4.03 -3.28 50.87
CA LYS A 171 3.61 -4.20 51.94
C LYS A 171 4.30 -3.92 53.27
N LYS A 172 5.57 -3.49 53.26
CA LYS A 172 6.29 -3.10 54.48
C LYS A 172 5.83 -1.75 55.03
N ALA A 173 5.42 -0.83 54.16
CA ALA A 173 4.94 0.50 54.54
C ALA A 173 3.47 0.49 54.99
N GLN A 174 2.68 -0.53 54.66
CA GLN A 174 1.31 -0.66 55.13
C GLN A 174 1.28 -0.85 56.66
N PRO A 175 0.62 0.05 57.41
CA PRO A 175 0.47 -0.11 58.84
C PRO A 175 -0.39 -1.35 59.13
N ALA A 176 0.04 -2.18 60.08
CA ALA A 176 -0.73 -3.31 60.57
C ALA A 176 -2.08 -2.81 61.11
N THR A 177 -3.13 -2.97 60.33
CA THR A 177 -4.49 -2.59 60.69
C THR A 177 -5.12 -3.66 61.58
N GLU A 178 -4.60 -3.80 62.80
CA GLU A 178 -5.29 -4.53 63.88
C GLU A 178 -5.14 -3.76 65.20
N PHE A 179 -5.89 -2.66 65.34
CA PHE A 179 -6.19 -2.11 66.66
C PHE A 179 -7.24 -3.02 67.33
N THR A 180 -6.81 -4.06 68.02
CA THR A 180 -7.68 -4.73 69.00
C THR A 180 -7.77 -3.84 70.24
N VAL A 181 -8.83 -3.02 70.32
CA VAL A 181 -9.18 -2.32 71.57
C VAL A 181 -9.63 -3.39 72.58
N ARG A 182 -8.77 -3.73 73.54
CA ARG A 182 -9.17 -4.53 74.70
C ARG A 182 -10.02 -3.65 75.61
N GLU A 183 -11.34 -3.82 75.57
CA GLU A 183 -12.22 -3.30 76.60
C GLU A 183 -11.88 -3.95 77.96
N ALA A 184 -11.30 -3.17 78.86
CA ALA A 184 -11.06 -3.59 80.22
C ALA A 184 -12.41 -3.70 80.96
N LYS A 185 -12.83 -4.93 81.26
CA LYS A 185 -13.99 -5.19 82.14
C LYS A 185 -13.74 -4.52 83.49
N ARG A 186 -14.50 -3.45 83.77
CA ARG A 186 -14.57 -2.80 85.09
C ARG A 186 -14.97 -3.84 86.14
N GLY A 187 -14.16 -3.90 87.20
CA GLY A 187 -14.31 -4.85 88.30
C GLY A 187 -15.66 -4.76 89.01
N LYS A 188 -16.15 -5.90 89.47
CA LYS A 188 -17.23 -5.98 90.45
C LYS A 188 -16.58 -5.87 91.83
N ARG A 189 -16.82 -4.74 92.49
CA ARG A 189 -16.55 -4.54 93.92
C ARG A 189 -17.47 -5.48 94.72
N MET A 190 -16.87 -6.06 95.76
CA MET A 190 -17.43 -6.66 97.00
C MET A 190 -18.75 -7.40 96.91
#